data_AF-A0AAU4RYM9-F1
#
_entry.id   AF-A0AAU4RYM9-F1
#
_cell.length_a   1.000
_cell.length_b   1.000
_cell.length_c   1.000
_cell.angle_alpha   90.00
_cell.angle_beta   90.00
_cell.angle_gamma   90.00
#
_symmetry.space_group_name_H-M   'P 1'
#
loop_
_entity.id
_entity.type
_entity.pdbx_description
1 polymer ?
#
loop_
_entity_poly.entity_id
_entity_poly.type
_entity_poly.pdbx_seq_one_letter_code
_entity_poly.pdbx_strand_id
1 'polypeptide(L)'
;MDPPSWLRPGPKSPNLENSPDPESVYDELGENPGNCSKVLGTIAAEPDSGKPQWQVLRGLAHACLALQGQSGGNWDTAAQDFAAAEGQLGTCKGLAAHRVLGDVLRFHEQHPSATVRLRSSKGSGGADVCAFRIAEVTAGGPGERITISVSGAHFSSEDLQSTRVFIDKKQSNGGLTLVSESGDGFSFTAEVPPLDIYPKTVDVTIDYRGETTKKDAVTIEDPNPTGSSPEVSPSPVISPSL
;
A
#
# COMPACT_ATOMS: atom_id res chain seq x y z
N MET A 1 -4.18 -34.16 -5.60
CA MET A 1 -4.36 -32.70 -5.46
C MET A 1 -3.04 -32.04 -5.70
N ASP A 2 -3.05 -30.86 -6.31
CA ASP A 2 -1.84 -30.10 -6.57
C ASP A 2 -1.29 -29.48 -5.28
N PRO A 3 0.03 -29.31 -5.15
CA PRO A 3 0.62 -28.60 -4.02
C PRO A 3 0.07 -27.18 -3.91
N PRO A 4 0.06 -26.58 -2.70
CA PRO A 4 -0.43 -25.22 -2.53
C PRO A 4 0.40 -24.24 -3.39
N SER A 5 -0.28 -23.28 -4.01
CA SER A 5 0.40 -22.18 -4.68
C SER A 5 1.17 -21.36 -3.64
N TRP A 6 2.47 -21.18 -3.86
CA TRP A 6 3.31 -20.35 -2.99
C TRP A 6 3.14 -18.87 -3.32
N LEU A 7 3.24 -18.02 -2.29
CA LEU A 7 3.13 -16.56 -2.29
C LEU A 7 3.25 -15.91 -3.67
N ARG A 8 2.17 -15.26 -4.11
CA ARG A 8 2.16 -14.49 -5.36
C ARG A 8 2.87 -13.14 -5.16
N PRO A 9 3.50 -12.58 -6.20
CA PRO A 9 4.18 -11.29 -6.10
C PRO A 9 3.18 -10.18 -5.75
N GLY A 10 3.65 -9.14 -5.07
CA GLY A 10 2.93 -7.89 -4.88
C GLY A 10 3.81 -6.70 -5.28
N PRO A 11 3.32 -5.46 -5.16
CA PRO A 11 4.13 -4.29 -5.43
C PRO A 11 5.37 -4.30 -4.52
N LYS A 12 6.54 -4.01 -5.09
CA LYS A 12 7.79 -4.04 -4.34
C LYS A 12 7.78 -2.92 -3.31
N SER A 13 7.83 -3.29 -2.03
CA SER A 13 8.00 -2.33 -0.95
C SER A 13 9.49 -2.01 -0.86
N PRO A 14 9.90 -0.75 -0.99
CA PRO A 14 11.29 -0.39 -0.82
C PRO A 14 11.62 -0.42 0.68
N ASN A 15 12.55 -1.30 1.04
CA ASN A 15 13.12 -1.26 2.37
C ASN A 15 14.21 -0.18 2.41
N LEU A 16 13.82 1.09 2.52
CA LEU A 16 14.74 2.23 2.62
C LEU A 16 15.33 2.38 4.02
N GLU A 17 14.60 1.91 5.03
CA GLU A 17 15.12 1.75 6.37
C GLU A 17 16.09 0.57 6.39
N ASN A 18 17.27 0.71 7.00
CA ASN A 18 18.27 -0.37 7.07
C ASN A 18 17.83 -1.53 8.01
N SER A 19 16.53 -1.75 8.19
CA SER A 19 15.90 -2.78 9.03
C SER A 19 14.83 -3.54 8.22
N PRO A 20 14.70 -4.87 8.34
CA PRO A 20 13.66 -5.62 7.64
C PRO A 20 12.25 -5.14 8.04
N ASP A 21 11.41 -4.84 7.05
CA ASP A 21 9.97 -4.60 7.21
C ASP A 21 9.16 -5.87 6.81
N PRO A 22 7.88 -6.00 7.24
CA PRO A 22 7.07 -7.17 6.92
C PRO A 22 6.91 -7.43 5.41
N GLU A 23 6.87 -6.39 4.58
CA GLU A 23 6.53 -6.52 3.17
C GLU A 23 7.75 -6.96 2.35
N SER A 24 8.96 -6.50 2.71
CA SER A 24 10.20 -7.04 2.15
C SER A 24 10.43 -8.49 2.57
N VAL A 25 10.03 -8.87 3.78
CA VAL A 25 10.07 -10.27 4.25
C VAL A 25 9.08 -11.15 3.51
N TYR A 26 7.86 -10.67 3.24
CA TYR A 26 6.93 -11.34 2.34
C TYR A 26 7.56 -11.58 0.96
N ASP A 27 8.17 -10.54 0.38
CA ASP A 27 8.77 -10.61 -0.95
C ASP A 27 9.93 -11.62 -0.98
N GLU A 28 10.79 -11.65 0.04
CA GLU A 28 11.88 -12.63 0.13
C GLU A 28 11.37 -14.07 0.27
N LEU A 29 10.33 -14.32 1.07
CA LEU A 29 9.71 -15.67 1.16
C LEU A 29 9.13 -16.12 -0.19
N GLY A 30 8.49 -15.20 -0.93
CA GLY A 30 7.89 -15.51 -2.22
C GLY A 30 8.92 -15.70 -3.33
N GLU A 31 9.93 -14.82 -3.39
CA GLU A 31 10.97 -14.87 -4.42
C GLU A 31 11.96 -16.02 -4.19
N ASN A 32 12.32 -16.28 -2.93
CA ASN A 32 13.40 -17.19 -2.54
C ASN A 32 12.94 -18.24 -1.51
N PRO A 33 11.98 -19.13 -1.85
CA PRO A 33 11.48 -20.13 -0.90
C PRO A 33 12.56 -21.13 -0.42
N GLY A 34 13.70 -21.23 -1.11
CA GLY A 34 14.85 -22.02 -0.63
C GLY A 34 15.57 -21.41 0.59
N ASN A 35 15.31 -20.14 0.92
CA ASN A 35 15.99 -19.37 1.96
C ASN A 35 15.15 -19.16 3.22
N CYS A 36 14.12 -19.97 3.46
CA CYS A 36 13.19 -19.76 4.58
C CYS A 36 13.86 -19.75 5.97
N SER A 37 14.99 -20.44 6.16
CA SER A 37 15.77 -20.35 7.41
C SER A 37 16.41 -18.98 7.60
N LYS A 38 16.90 -18.35 6.52
CA LYS A 38 17.47 -17.00 6.55
C LYS A 38 16.40 -15.98 6.92
N VAL A 39 15.22 -16.10 6.30
CA VAL A 39 14.07 -15.23 6.62
C VAL A 39 13.62 -15.42 8.06
N LEU A 40 13.51 -16.67 8.53
CA LEU A 40 13.14 -16.92 9.92
C LEU A 40 14.14 -16.23 10.89
N GLY A 41 15.43 -16.21 10.56
CA GLY A 41 16.46 -15.53 11.34
C GLY A 41 16.36 -13.99 11.36
N THR A 42 15.60 -13.37 10.44
CA THR A 42 15.34 -11.92 10.49
C THR A 42 14.12 -11.55 11.31
N ILE A 43 13.26 -12.52 11.62
CA ILE A 43 12.04 -12.31 12.39
C ILE A 43 12.34 -12.58 13.87
N ALA A 44 11.87 -11.71 14.75
CA ALA A 44 12.00 -11.93 16.19
C ALA A 44 11.37 -13.27 16.59
N ALA A 45 12.02 -14.00 17.50
CA ALA A 45 11.55 -15.29 17.98
C ALA A 45 10.16 -15.19 18.62
N GLU A 46 9.79 -14.04 19.19
CA GLU A 46 8.45 -13.68 19.65
C GLU A 46 8.12 -12.28 19.11
N PRO A 47 7.42 -12.19 17.96
CA PRO A 47 6.97 -10.91 17.45
C PRO A 47 6.00 -10.24 18.42
N ASP A 48 6.10 -8.92 18.55
CA ASP A 48 5.17 -8.12 19.35
C ASP A 48 3.72 -8.45 18.98
N SER A 49 2.87 -8.71 19.97
CA SER A 49 1.44 -9.03 19.75
C SER A 49 0.65 -7.90 19.09
N GLY A 50 1.19 -6.69 19.05
CA GLY A 50 0.66 -5.57 18.28
C GLY A 50 1.07 -5.55 16.80
N LYS A 51 1.78 -6.56 16.30
CA LYS A 51 2.29 -6.63 14.92
C LYS A 51 1.91 -7.97 14.24
N PRO A 52 0.63 -8.17 13.90
CA PRO A 52 0.11 -9.44 13.37
C PRO A 52 0.75 -9.87 12.04
N GLN A 53 1.28 -8.93 11.25
CA GLN A 53 2.01 -9.23 10.02
C GLN A 53 3.26 -10.05 10.29
N TRP A 54 4.02 -9.71 11.35
CA TRP A 54 5.23 -10.46 11.71
C TRP A 54 4.91 -11.87 12.19
N GLN A 55 3.80 -12.07 12.89
CA GLN A 55 3.34 -13.39 13.32
C GLN A 55 3.04 -14.27 12.10
N VAL A 56 2.23 -13.78 11.15
CA VAL A 56 1.94 -14.53 9.91
C VAL A 56 3.20 -14.89 9.13
N LEU A 57 4.15 -13.97 9.01
CA LEU A 57 5.40 -14.20 8.29
C LEU A 57 6.29 -15.22 9.01
N ARG A 58 6.32 -15.20 10.34
CA ARG A 58 6.99 -16.24 11.16
C ARG A 58 6.35 -17.59 10.92
N GLY A 59 5.02 -17.66 10.95
CA GLY A 59 4.27 -18.89 10.67
C GLY A 59 4.54 -19.45 9.27
N LEU A 60 4.55 -18.59 8.25
CA LEU A 60 4.94 -18.95 6.88
C LEU A 60 6.37 -19.45 6.78
N ALA A 61 7.33 -18.81 7.46
CA ALA A 61 8.73 -19.23 7.44
C ALA A 61 8.90 -20.63 8.06
N HIS A 62 8.24 -20.90 9.19
CA HIS A 62 8.21 -22.24 9.78
C HIS A 62 7.53 -23.27 8.88
N ALA A 63 6.36 -22.95 8.32
CA ALA A 63 5.64 -23.82 7.40
C ALA A 63 6.46 -24.09 6.12
N CYS A 64 7.15 -23.09 5.59
CA CYS A 64 8.03 -23.22 4.43
C CYS A 64 9.18 -24.21 4.68
N LEU A 65 9.84 -24.11 5.83
CA LEU A 65 10.90 -25.04 6.23
C LEU A 65 10.33 -26.46 6.36
N ALA A 66 9.22 -26.61 7.09
CA ALA A 66 8.62 -27.91 7.37
C ALA A 66 8.12 -28.60 6.09
N LEU A 67 7.44 -27.85 5.22
CA LEU A 67 6.91 -28.33 3.94
C LEU A 67 8.03 -28.78 2.99
N GLN A 68 9.20 -28.16 3.06
CA GLN A 68 10.37 -28.55 2.25
C GLN A 68 11.24 -29.62 2.92
N GLY A 69 10.84 -30.14 4.09
CA GLY A 69 11.61 -31.13 4.84
C GLY A 69 12.93 -30.59 5.41
N GLN A 70 13.02 -29.27 5.61
CA GLN A 70 14.19 -28.59 6.16
C GLN A 70 14.09 -28.52 7.69
N SER A 71 15.24 -28.52 8.37
CA SER A 71 15.30 -28.36 9.83
C SER A 71 14.82 -26.98 10.27
N GLY A 72 14.29 -26.90 11.50
CA GLY A 72 13.77 -25.65 12.07
C GLY A 72 12.33 -25.31 11.67
N GLY A 73 11.71 -26.07 10.76
CA GLY A 73 10.28 -25.99 10.50
C GLY A 73 9.46 -26.47 11.69
N ASN A 74 8.35 -25.79 11.97
CA ASN A 74 7.48 -26.10 13.10
C ASN A 74 6.00 -25.85 12.75
N TRP A 75 5.24 -26.94 12.60
CA TRP A 75 3.81 -26.88 12.26
C TRP A 75 2.96 -26.29 13.39
N ASP A 76 3.32 -26.54 14.66
CA ASP A 76 2.59 -26.00 15.82
C ASP A 76 2.75 -24.48 15.89
N THR A 77 3.98 -23.97 15.69
CA THR A 77 4.22 -22.52 15.63
C THR A 77 3.49 -21.88 14.45
N ALA A 78 3.50 -22.54 13.27
CA ALA A 78 2.77 -22.06 12.10
C ALA A 78 1.26 -21.96 12.35
N ALA A 79 0.66 -22.96 13.01
CA ALA A 79 -0.76 -22.95 13.37
C ALA A 79 -1.08 -21.89 14.43
N GLN A 80 -0.22 -21.74 15.44
CA GLN A 80 -0.37 -20.71 16.48
C GLN A 80 -0.34 -19.30 15.88
N ASP A 81 0.61 -19.02 14.98
CA ASP A 81 0.74 -17.73 14.31
C ASP A 81 -0.43 -17.43 13.36
N PHE A 82 -0.92 -18.45 12.66
CA PHE A 82 -2.11 -18.33 11.84
C PHE A 82 -3.33 -17.90 12.66
N ALA A 83 -3.55 -18.52 13.81
CA ALA A 83 -4.67 -18.20 14.70
C ALA A 83 -4.50 -16.82 15.37
N ALA A 84 -3.28 -16.47 15.79
CA ALA A 84 -3.00 -15.21 16.48
C ALA A 84 -3.30 -13.97 15.61
N ALA A 85 -3.08 -14.06 14.30
CA ALA A 85 -3.26 -12.95 13.37
C ALA A 85 -4.67 -12.84 12.77
N GLU A 86 -5.59 -13.75 13.11
CA GLU A 86 -6.93 -13.79 12.52
C GLU A 86 -7.71 -12.49 12.81
N GLY A 87 -8.20 -11.85 11.74
CA GLY A 87 -8.98 -10.61 11.84
C GLY A 87 -8.18 -9.35 12.19
N GLN A 88 -6.84 -9.44 12.31
CA GLN A 88 -5.99 -8.32 12.75
C GLN A 88 -5.13 -7.71 11.63
N LEU A 89 -5.11 -8.32 10.44
CA LEU A 89 -4.25 -7.92 9.33
C LEU A 89 -4.87 -6.78 8.53
N GLY A 90 -4.16 -5.66 8.45
CA GLY A 90 -4.56 -4.48 7.69
C GLY A 90 -3.87 -4.31 6.33
N THR A 91 -2.92 -5.19 5.98
CA THR A 91 -2.17 -5.11 4.71
C THR A 91 -2.54 -6.24 3.77
N CYS A 92 -2.49 -5.98 2.47
CA CYS A 92 -2.91 -6.89 1.42
C CYS A 92 -1.92 -8.04 1.28
N LYS A 93 -0.60 -7.79 1.42
CA LYS A 93 0.38 -8.88 1.52
C LYS A 93 0.21 -9.66 2.82
N GLY A 94 -0.12 -9.01 3.94
CA GLY A 94 -0.46 -9.69 5.19
C GLY A 94 -1.65 -10.64 5.04
N LEU A 95 -2.74 -10.19 4.43
CA LEU A 95 -3.93 -11.00 4.15
C LEU A 95 -3.62 -12.14 3.16
N ALA A 96 -2.83 -11.88 2.12
CA ALA A 96 -2.41 -12.90 1.17
C ALA A 96 -1.53 -13.97 1.84
N ALA A 97 -0.61 -13.53 2.70
CA ALA A 97 0.26 -14.40 3.49
C ALA A 97 -0.55 -15.30 4.44
N HIS A 98 -1.53 -14.74 5.14
CA HIS A 98 -2.42 -15.49 6.03
C HIS A 98 -3.22 -16.55 5.28
N ARG A 99 -3.75 -16.20 4.10
CA ARG A 99 -4.46 -17.17 3.23
C ARG A 99 -3.54 -18.31 2.79
N VAL A 100 -2.33 -18.01 2.33
CA VAL A 100 -1.35 -19.03 1.92
C VAL A 100 -0.96 -19.91 3.11
N LEU A 101 -0.76 -19.34 4.29
CA LEU A 101 -0.48 -20.09 5.51
C LEU A 101 -1.62 -21.07 5.83
N GLY A 102 -2.88 -20.61 5.76
CA GLY A 102 -4.04 -21.47 5.95
C GLY A 102 -4.15 -22.59 4.91
N ASP A 103 -3.86 -22.31 3.64
CA ASP A 103 -3.85 -23.33 2.58
C ASP A 103 -2.73 -24.37 2.78
N VAL A 104 -1.56 -23.94 3.26
CA VAL A 104 -0.43 -24.83 3.58
C VAL A 104 -0.72 -25.69 4.81
N LEU A 105 -1.31 -25.12 5.87
CA LEU A 105 -1.72 -25.88 7.05
C LEU A 105 -2.77 -26.93 6.68
N ARG A 106 -3.78 -26.55 5.88
CA ARG A 106 -4.79 -27.49 5.36
C ARG A 106 -4.16 -28.60 4.52
N PHE A 107 -3.17 -28.28 3.69
CA PHE A 107 -2.42 -29.28 2.93
C PHE A 107 -1.67 -30.25 3.86
N HIS A 108 -1.03 -29.73 4.91
CA HIS A 108 -0.33 -30.56 5.90
C HIS A 108 -1.30 -31.50 6.64
N GLU A 109 -2.46 -31.01 7.08
CA GLU A 109 -3.48 -31.84 7.73
C GLU A 109 -3.93 -33.02 6.85
N GLN A 110 -4.07 -32.78 5.54
CA GLN A 110 -4.46 -33.81 4.57
C GLN A 110 -3.29 -34.73 4.19
N HIS A 111 -2.05 -34.25 4.30
CA HIS A 111 -0.84 -34.90 3.82
C HIS A 111 0.34 -34.73 4.80
N PRO A 112 0.28 -35.30 6.01
CA PRO A 112 1.19 -34.96 7.11
C PRO A 112 2.67 -35.32 6.86
N SER A 113 2.93 -36.28 5.96
CA SER A 113 4.28 -36.71 5.60
C SER A 113 4.75 -36.19 4.24
N ALA A 114 3.94 -35.38 3.55
CA ALA A 114 4.32 -34.86 2.23
C ALA A 114 5.37 -33.76 2.36
N THR A 115 6.35 -33.81 1.47
CA THR A 115 7.28 -32.71 1.25
C THR A 115 7.07 -32.13 -0.15
N VAL A 116 7.14 -30.81 -0.26
CA VAL A 116 6.90 -30.07 -1.50
C VAL A 116 8.04 -29.11 -1.72
N ARG A 117 8.62 -29.14 -2.93
CA ARG A 117 9.56 -28.10 -3.36
C ARG A 117 8.77 -26.91 -3.88
N LEU A 118 8.80 -25.82 -3.13
CA LEU A 118 8.12 -24.58 -3.47
C LEU A 118 8.82 -23.89 -4.66
N ARG A 119 8.03 -23.21 -5.49
CA ARG A 119 8.51 -22.45 -6.65
C ARG A 119 8.50 -20.96 -6.33
N SER A 120 9.47 -20.24 -6.88
CA SER A 120 9.54 -18.78 -6.80
C SER A 120 8.31 -18.13 -7.45
N SER A 121 7.82 -17.06 -6.83
CA SER A 121 6.72 -16.22 -7.30
C SER A 121 6.93 -15.65 -8.71
N LYS A 122 8.19 -15.39 -9.11
CA LYS A 122 8.56 -14.90 -10.45
C LYS A 122 8.27 -15.90 -11.57
N GLY A 123 8.16 -17.19 -11.26
CA GLY A 123 7.89 -18.25 -12.23
C GLY A 123 6.42 -18.66 -12.32
N SER A 124 5.57 -18.17 -11.41
CA SER A 124 4.13 -18.47 -11.40
C SER A 124 3.38 -17.38 -12.16
N GLY A 125 3.06 -17.59 -13.43
CA GLY A 125 2.33 -16.64 -14.28
C GLY A 125 0.89 -16.37 -13.82
N GLY A 126 0.73 -15.64 -12.73
CA GLY A 126 -0.55 -15.20 -12.17
C GLY A 126 -0.52 -13.73 -11.79
N ALA A 127 -1.70 -13.13 -11.62
CA ALA A 127 -1.82 -11.73 -11.21
C ALA A 127 -1.22 -11.50 -9.82
N ASP A 128 -0.64 -10.32 -9.61
CA ASP A 128 -0.12 -9.87 -8.33
C ASP A 128 -1.20 -9.94 -7.22
N VAL A 129 -0.77 -10.11 -5.97
CA VAL A 129 -1.69 -10.11 -4.82
C VAL A 129 -2.39 -8.77 -4.63
N CYS A 130 -1.70 -7.68 -4.98
CA CYS A 130 -2.14 -6.31 -4.82
C CYS A 130 -1.63 -5.48 -6.02
N ALA A 131 -2.29 -4.38 -6.32
CA ALA A 131 -1.82 -3.41 -7.31
C ALA A 131 -1.80 -2.03 -6.68
N PHE A 132 -0.69 -1.31 -6.83
CA PHE A 132 -0.62 0.10 -6.46
C PHE A 132 -1.63 0.89 -7.28
N ARG A 133 -2.43 1.72 -6.62
CA ARG A 133 -3.44 2.56 -7.27
C ARG A 133 -3.68 3.85 -6.49
N ILE A 134 -4.07 4.90 -7.20
CA ILE A 134 -4.61 6.11 -6.61
C ILE A 134 -6.09 5.86 -6.28
N ALA A 135 -6.38 5.67 -5.00
CA ALA A 135 -7.73 5.41 -4.50
C ALA A 135 -8.62 6.64 -4.67
N GLU A 136 -8.14 7.79 -4.19
CA GLU A 136 -8.90 9.04 -4.14
C GLU A 136 -7.98 10.25 -4.32
N VAL A 137 -8.53 11.32 -4.88
CA VAL A 137 -7.90 12.63 -4.90
C VAL A 137 -8.96 13.65 -4.50
N THR A 138 -8.64 14.46 -3.50
CA THR A 138 -9.52 15.54 -3.04
C THR A 138 -8.82 16.88 -3.20
N ALA A 139 -9.57 17.87 -3.70
CA ALA A 139 -9.11 19.24 -3.73
C ALA A 139 -9.32 19.89 -2.37
N GLY A 140 -8.37 20.73 -1.97
CA GLY A 140 -8.64 21.77 -0.97
C GLY A 140 -9.43 22.93 -1.57
N GLY A 141 -9.45 24.04 -0.86
CA GLY A 141 -9.95 25.31 -1.37
C GLY A 141 -9.09 25.90 -2.51
N PRO A 142 -9.52 27.04 -3.08
CA PRO A 142 -8.74 27.79 -4.06
C PRO A 142 -7.29 28.03 -3.63
N GLY A 143 -6.32 27.57 -4.44
CA GLY A 143 -4.89 27.70 -4.17
C GLY A 143 -4.33 26.78 -3.09
N GLU A 144 -5.16 25.90 -2.50
CA GLU A 144 -4.71 24.91 -1.53
C GLU A 144 -4.12 23.66 -2.22
N ARG A 145 -3.40 22.85 -1.42
CA ARG A 145 -2.86 21.57 -1.86
C ARG A 145 -3.99 20.57 -2.12
N ILE A 146 -3.77 19.64 -3.04
CA ILE A 146 -4.62 18.45 -3.15
C ILE A 146 -4.17 17.39 -2.16
N THR A 147 -5.10 16.56 -1.67
CA THR A 147 -4.79 15.34 -0.92
C THR A 147 -4.95 14.14 -1.83
N ILE A 148 -3.93 13.30 -1.89
CA ILE A 148 -3.87 12.11 -2.73
C ILE A 148 -3.81 10.90 -1.81
N SER A 149 -4.79 10.01 -1.94
CA SER A 149 -4.84 8.74 -1.21
C SER A 149 -4.47 7.60 -2.16
N VAL A 150 -3.45 6.84 -1.80
CA VAL A 150 -2.99 5.65 -2.51
C VAL A 150 -3.34 4.39 -1.73
N SER A 151 -3.41 3.27 -2.44
CA SER A 151 -3.64 1.95 -1.84
C SER A 151 -2.90 0.85 -2.59
N GLY A 152 -2.67 -0.27 -1.90
CA GLY A 152 -2.21 -1.52 -2.52
C GLY A 152 -0.71 -1.72 -2.56
N ALA A 153 0.08 -0.84 -1.93
CA ALA A 153 1.49 -1.06 -1.63
C ALA A 153 1.80 -0.43 -0.28
N HIS A 154 2.73 -1.02 0.48
CA HIS A 154 3.31 -0.31 1.62
C HIS A 154 4.16 0.85 1.07
N PHE A 155 3.80 2.04 1.51
CA PHE A 155 4.33 3.30 1.04
C PHE A 155 4.65 4.12 2.28
N SER A 156 5.94 4.26 2.57
CA SER A 156 6.42 4.91 3.79
C SER A 156 6.58 6.42 3.60
N SER A 157 6.80 7.16 4.70
CA SER A 157 7.17 8.57 4.61
C SER A 157 8.51 8.79 3.90
N GLU A 158 9.41 7.80 3.89
CA GLU A 158 10.69 7.89 3.19
C GLU A 158 10.49 7.79 1.67
N ASP A 159 9.52 6.98 1.24
CA ASP A 159 9.17 6.80 -0.17
C ASP A 159 8.68 8.09 -0.84
N LEU A 160 8.04 8.97 -0.06
CA LEU A 160 7.64 10.29 -0.52
C LEU A 160 8.79 11.11 -1.07
N GLN A 161 10.02 10.94 -0.55
CA GLN A 161 11.17 11.71 -1.01
C GLN A 161 11.59 11.37 -2.44
N SER A 162 11.31 10.12 -2.87
CA SER A 162 11.63 9.62 -4.20
C SER A 162 10.44 9.68 -5.18
N THR A 163 9.26 10.06 -4.67
CA THR A 163 8.00 10.03 -5.43
C THR A 163 7.80 11.31 -6.21
N ARG A 164 7.38 11.18 -7.48
CA ARG A 164 7.01 12.32 -8.32
C ARG A 164 5.51 12.32 -8.56
N VAL A 165 4.89 13.48 -8.39
CA VAL A 165 3.47 13.70 -8.68
C VAL A 165 3.36 14.62 -9.87
N PHE A 166 2.50 14.26 -10.81
CA PHE A 166 2.13 15.09 -11.95
C PHE A 166 0.63 15.35 -11.91
N ILE A 167 0.26 16.62 -12.03
CA ILE A 167 -1.12 17.09 -12.10
C ILE A 167 -1.30 17.65 -13.50
N ASP A 168 -2.15 17.00 -14.30
CA ASP A 168 -2.32 17.29 -15.72
C ASP A 168 -0.98 17.36 -16.48
N LYS A 169 -0.13 16.36 -16.26
CA LYS A 169 1.23 16.21 -16.85
C LYS A 169 2.25 17.28 -16.41
N LYS A 170 1.88 18.20 -15.52
CA LYS A 170 2.82 19.17 -14.91
C LYS A 170 3.28 18.63 -13.56
N GLN A 171 4.58 18.62 -13.31
CA GLN A 171 5.13 18.12 -12.05
C GLN A 171 4.78 19.05 -10.88
N SER A 172 4.32 18.49 -9.76
CA SER A 172 4.25 19.18 -8.47
C SER A 172 5.67 19.41 -7.95
N ASN A 173 6.02 20.67 -7.71
CA ASN A 173 7.36 21.05 -7.23
C ASN A 173 7.42 21.25 -5.71
N GLY A 174 6.27 21.26 -5.03
CA GLY A 174 6.18 21.32 -3.58
C GLY A 174 6.56 20.01 -2.92
N GLY A 175 7.10 20.10 -1.70
CA GLY A 175 7.37 18.93 -0.87
C GLY A 175 6.10 18.14 -0.58
N LEU A 176 6.14 16.82 -0.74
CA LEU A 176 5.01 15.98 -0.39
C LEU A 176 4.93 15.85 1.14
N THR A 177 3.75 16.02 1.71
CA THR A 177 3.56 15.93 3.17
C THR A 177 2.60 14.81 3.51
N LEU A 178 3.04 13.88 4.36
CA LEU A 178 2.22 12.79 4.89
C LEU A 178 1.05 13.34 5.70
N VAL A 179 -0.16 12.86 5.39
CA VAL A 179 -1.41 13.18 6.11
C VAL A 179 -1.80 12.03 7.04
N SER A 180 -1.84 10.81 6.51
CA SER A 180 -2.20 9.61 7.26
C SER A 180 -1.61 8.34 6.65
N GLU A 181 -1.35 7.35 7.48
CA GLU A 181 -0.96 6.00 7.09
C GLU A 181 -1.84 4.98 7.83
N SER A 182 -2.39 4.00 7.10
CA SER A 182 -3.23 2.94 7.66
C SER A 182 -3.26 1.72 6.74
N GLY A 183 -2.71 0.59 7.18
CA GLY A 183 -2.68 -0.63 6.37
C GLY A 183 -1.85 -0.42 5.09
N ASP A 184 -2.40 -0.79 3.92
CA ASP A 184 -1.81 -0.42 2.62
C ASP A 184 -2.23 0.97 2.12
N GLY A 185 -3.00 1.69 2.92
CA GLY A 185 -3.54 3.00 2.60
C GLY A 185 -2.60 4.08 3.11
N PHE A 186 -2.30 5.04 2.24
CA PHE A 186 -1.45 6.17 2.59
C PHE A 186 -2.00 7.42 1.92
N SER A 187 -2.01 8.54 2.63
CA SER A 187 -2.45 9.83 2.08
C SER A 187 -1.41 10.91 2.29
N PHE A 188 -1.19 11.73 1.29
CA PHE A 188 -0.26 12.84 1.33
C PHE A 188 -0.77 14.01 0.51
N THR A 189 -0.21 15.20 0.76
CA THR A 189 -0.57 16.40 0.00
C THR A 189 0.46 16.72 -1.07
N ALA A 190 -0.01 17.29 -2.18
CA ALA A 190 0.81 17.80 -3.27
C ALA A 190 0.38 19.22 -3.67
N GLU A 191 1.34 20.03 -4.10
CA GLU A 191 1.05 21.36 -4.63
C GLU A 191 0.48 21.26 -6.04
N VAL A 192 -0.56 22.05 -6.32
CA VAL A 192 -1.10 22.17 -7.66
C VAL A 192 -0.20 23.12 -8.46
N PRO A 193 0.47 22.66 -9.54
CA PRO A 193 1.20 23.54 -10.42
C PRO A 193 0.24 24.48 -11.15
N PRO A 194 0.69 25.67 -11.60
CA PRO A 194 -0.16 26.59 -12.35
C PRO A 194 -0.78 25.92 -13.59
N LEU A 195 -2.11 25.92 -13.64
CA LEU A 195 -2.90 25.44 -14.78
C LEU A 195 -3.24 26.58 -15.73
N ASP A 196 -3.52 26.24 -16.99
CA ASP A 196 -3.74 27.22 -18.04
C ASP A 196 -5.16 27.79 -18.04
N ILE A 197 -6.12 27.07 -17.43
CA ILE A 197 -7.54 27.42 -17.31
C ILE A 197 -8.09 26.92 -15.97
N TYR A 198 -9.10 27.61 -15.44
CA TYR A 198 -9.85 27.23 -14.26
C TYR A 198 -11.36 27.49 -14.44
N PRO A 199 -12.25 26.72 -13.77
CA PRO A 199 -11.93 25.46 -13.09
C PRO A 199 -11.51 24.38 -14.10
N LYS A 200 -10.66 23.44 -13.66
CA LYS A 200 -10.16 22.37 -14.54
C LYS A 200 -10.19 21.03 -13.84
N THR A 201 -10.85 20.05 -14.48
CA THR A 201 -10.71 18.64 -14.11
C THR A 201 -9.39 18.11 -14.63
N VAL A 202 -8.59 17.52 -13.74
CA VAL A 202 -7.20 17.13 -14.03
C VAL A 202 -6.98 15.64 -13.78
N ASP A 203 -6.10 15.06 -14.59
CA ASP A 203 -5.52 13.75 -14.32
C ASP A 203 -4.44 13.90 -13.23
N VAL A 204 -4.31 12.89 -12.37
CA VAL A 204 -3.20 12.80 -11.41
C VAL A 204 -2.41 11.54 -11.70
N THR A 205 -1.11 11.72 -11.92
CA THR A 205 -0.14 10.63 -12.13
C THR A 205 0.87 10.64 -10.98
N ILE A 206 1.09 9.47 -10.40
CA ILE A 206 2.20 9.21 -9.49
C ILE A 206 3.21 8.36 -10.24
N ASP A 207 4.45 8.82 -10.31
CA ASP A 207 5.58 8.00 -10.70
C ASP A 207 6.31 7.55 -9.44
N TYR A 208 6.08 6.27 -9.12
CA TYR A 208 6.69 5.57 -8.01
C TYR A 208 7.02 4.15 -8.48
N ARG A 209 8.23 3.98 -9.03
CA ARG A 209 8.71 2.75 -9.68
C ARG A 209 7.81 2.26 -10.82
N GLY A 210 7.12 3.19 -11.46
CA GLY A 210 6.10 2.95 -12.47
C GLY A 210 5.05 4.05 -12.41
N GLU A 211 4.54 4.44 -13.59
CA GLU A 211 3.50 5.47 -13.67
C GLU A 211 2.13 4.87 -13.37
N THR A 212 1.43 5.46 -12.41
CA THR A 212 0.04 5.15 -12.10
C THR A 212 -0.78 6.41 -12.24
N THR A 213 -1.76 6.38 -13.13
CA THR A 213 -2.60 7.55 -13.45
C THR A 213 -4.04 7.29 -13.06
N LYS A 214 -4.64 8.26 -12.35
CA LYS A 214 -6.09 8.38 -12.19
C LYS A 214 -6.55 9.49 -13.13
N LYS A 215 -7.40 9.11 -14.08
CA LYS A 215 -8.01 10.07 -15.01
C LYS A 215 -9.15 10.82 -14.33
N ASP A 216 -9.35 12.06 -14.75
CA ASP A 216 -10.43 12.92 -14.26
C ASP A 216 -10.52 12.91 -12.73
N ALA A 217 -9.36 12.99 -12.08
CA ALA A 217 -9.20 12.65 -10.67
C ALA A 217 -9.87 13.66 -9.74
N VAL A 218 -9.79 14.96 -10.09
CA VAL A 218 -10.30 16.06 -9.27
C VAL A 218 -10.49 17.31 -10.12
N THR A 219 -11.41 18.21 -9.72
CA THR A 219 -11.56 19.55 -10.30
C THR A 219 -10.85 20.58 -9.42
N ILE A 220 -9.97 21.37 -10.04
CA ILE A 220 -9.22 22.46 -9.38
C ILE A 220 -9.90 23.79 -9.67
N GLU A 221 -10.19 24.56 -8.63
CA GLU A 221 -10.75 25.91 -8.69
C GLU A 221 -9.67 26.97 -8.92
N ASP A 222 -10.07 28.15 -9.43
CA ASP A 222 -9.15 29.27 -9.65
C ASP A 222 -8.57 29.75 -8.32
N PRO A 223 -7.23 29.74 -8.12
CA PRO A 223 -6.61 30.23 -6.90
C PRO A 223 -6.82 31.74 -6.65
N ASN A 224 -7.18 32.51 -7.68
CA ASN A 224 -7.44 33.94 -7.59
C ASN A 224 -8.81 34.27 -8.19
N PRO A 225 -9.92 33.87 -7.54
CA PRO A 225 -11.25 34.14 -8.07
C PRO A 225 -11.41 35.66 -8.17
N THR A 226 -11.48 36.18 -9.38
CA THR A 226 -11.82 37.59 -9.62
C THR A 226 -13.27 37.77 -9.24
N GLY A 227 -13.50 38.14 -7.98
CA GLY A 227 -14.84 38.32 -7.44
C GLY A 227 -15.65 39.29 -8.30
N SER A 228 -16.77 38.82 -8.83
CA SER A 228 -17.91 39.68 -9.11
C SER A 228 -18.43 40.15 -7.74
N SER A 229 -17.96 41.29 -7.24
CA SER A 229 -18.65 41.98 -6.15
C SER A 229 -20.10 42.21 -6.58
N PRO A 230 -21.12 41.84 -5.79
CA PRO A 230 -22.45 42.37 -6.03
C PRO A 230 -22.36 43.89 -5.84
N GLU A 231 -22.55 44.60 -6.94
CA GLU A 231 -22.71 46.05 -6.97
C GLU A 231 -23.86 46.39 -6.02
N VAL A 232 -23.51 46.88 -4.81
CA VAL A 232 -24.49 47.44 -3.89
C VAL A 232 -25.00 48.72 -4.56
N SER A 233 -26.09 48.59 -5.30
CA SER A 233 -26.81 49.71 -5.90
C SER A 233 -27.28 50.62 -4.76
N PRO A 234 -26.79 51.87 -4.64
CA PRO A 234 -27.29 52.77 -3.61
C PRO A 234 -28.74 53.16 -3.96
N SER A 235 -29.68 52.75 -3.11
CA SER A 235 -31.07 53.22 -3.21
C SER A 235 -31.13 54.73 -2.98
N PRO A 236 -31.91 55.50 -3.77
CA PRO A 236 -32.01 56.93 -3.61
C PRO A 236 -32.75 57.28 -2.31
N VAL A 237 -32.13 58.14 -1.50
CA VAL A 237 -32.76 58.75 -0.32
C VAL A 237 -33.84 59.71 -0.80
N ILE A 238 -35.11 59.38 -0.54
CA ILE A 238 -36.23 60.31 -0.71
C ILE A 238 -36.27 61.19 0.54
N SER A 239 -35.92 62.47 0.38
CA SER A 239 -36.15 63.50 1.40
C SER A 239 -37.64 63.82 1.53
N PRO A 240 -38.22 63.88 2.75
CA PRO A 240 -39.55 64.44 2.94
C PRO A 240 -39.49 65.97 2.98
N SER A 241 -40.32 66.63 2.17
CA SER A 241 -40.61 68.06 2.29
C SER A 241 -41.60 68.30 3.44
N LEU A 242 -41.28 69.27 4.30
CA LEU A 242 -42.21 69.95 5.20
C LEU A 242 -42.77 71.20 4.52
#